data_AF-A0A413FJ64-F1
#
_entry.id   AF-A0A413FJ64-F1
#
_cell.length_a   1.000
_cell.length_b   1.000
_cell.length_c   1.000
_cell.angle_alpha   90.00
_cell.angle_beta   90.00
_cell.angle_gamma   90.00
#
_symmetry.space_group_name_H-M   'P 1'
#
loop_
_entity.id
_entity.type
_entity.pdbx_description
1 polymer ?
#
loop_
_entity_poly.entity_id
_entity_poly.type
_entity_poly.pdbx_seq_one_letter_code
_entity_poly.pdbx_strand_id
1 'polypeptide(L)'
;MTYTVYIDVVFFVNAVMDFVVLAILNRILDSGAGWGRLLSGAAVGGLWACLVSVLPGMPVWLRGMGTYLGVSGLMVFLAFRPAGLKALARAVLGMYLVTAVLSGVMLAIYQHTRAGYYLELLIRGERVMGLPALAWFLVAAGGAAGAYGLVGLGKNLLQGRIKGRRYCRVRLGFKGSEAGLTALIDTGNCLKEPVSGRPVHVVTASAIAGLCPRVDGVIYVPYQAVGTSHGLLPAIFLDWMEVELDYKRYRFERPLVAVIRESLSPSGKYQMLLQEEQWGKDEASYDECSQHTGGKFHDYKSIHSKPLSTENRPQL
;
A
#
# COMPACT_ATOMS: atom_id res chain seq x y z
N MET A 1 5.58 46.14 -30.38
CA MET A 1 5.19 44.72 -30.42
C MET A 1 3.96 44.57 -29.53
N THR A 2 2.77 44.41 -30.12
CA THR A 2 1.54 44.06 -29.38
C THR A 2 1.45 42.54 -29.30
N TYR A 3 1.38 41.99 -28.09
CA TYR A 3 1.19 40.55 -27.87
C TYR A 3 -0.28 40.28 -27.58
N THR A 4 -0.91 39.40 -28.37
CA THR A 4 -2.28 38.96 -28.14
C THR A 4 -2.25 37.66 -27.33
N VAL A 5 -2.85 37.67 -26.13
CA VAL A 5 -2.94 36.50 -25.25
C VAL A 5 -4.38 36.01 -25.19
N TYR A 6 -4.61 34.75 -25.55
CA TYR A 6 -5.91 34.09 -25.47
C TYR A 6 -6.09 33.46 -24.08
N ILE A 7 -6.75 34.18 -23.18
CA ILE A 7 -6.87 33.79 -21.76
C ILE A 7 -7.66 32.50 -21.57
N ASP A 8 -8.67 32.26 -22.40
CA ASP A 8 -9.41 31.01 -22.48
C ASP A 8 -8.48 29.82 -22.78
N VAL A 9 -7.62 29.95 -23.79
CA VAL A 9 -6.64 28.91 -24.14
C VAL A 9 -5.64 28.68 -23.02
N VAL A 10 -5.12 29.75 -22.41
CA VAL A 10 -4.20 29.66 -21.27
C VAL A 10 -4.86 28.92 -20.10
N PHE A 11 -6.11 29.25 -19.77
CA PHE A 11 -6.85 28.58 -18.70
C PHE A 11 -6.98 27.08 -18.97
N PHE A 12 -7.51 26.70 -20.14
CA PHE A 12 -7.81 25.30 -20.44
C PHE A 12 -6.56 24.44 -20.55
N VAL A 13 -5.50 24.94 -21.19
CA VAL A 13 -4.25 24.19 -21.33
C VAL A 13 -3.64 23.93 -19.95
N ASN A 14 -3.56 24.94 -19.09
CA ASN A 14 -3.02 24.76 -17.73
C ASN A 14 -3.91 23.88 -16.86
N ALA A 15 -5.23 24.06 -16.89
CA ALA A 15 -6.15 23.22 -16.14
C ALA A 15 -6.09 21.74 -16.58
N VAL A 16 -5.95 21.45 -17.88
CA VAL A 16 -5.82 20.06 -18.36
C VAL A 16 -4.48 19.46 -17.92
N MET A 17 -3.38 20.19 -18.05
CA MET A 17 -2.06 19.72 -17.60
C MET A 17 -2.05 19.43 -16.10
N ASP A 18 -2.56 20.37 -15.30
CA ASP A 18 -2.64 20.23 -13.86
C ASP A 18 -3.56 19.07 -13.43
N PHE A 19 -4.68 18.87 -14.15
CA PHE A 19 -5.56 17.72 -13.92
C PHE A 19 -4.83 16.40 -14.16
N VAL A 20 -4.06 16.28 -15.24
CA VAL A 20 -3.27 15.07 -15.54
C VAL A 20 -2.24 14.81 -14.43
N VAL A 21 -1.52 15.84 -13.98
CA VAL A 21 -0.57 15.72 -12.87
C VAL A 21 -1.27 15.24 -11.59
N LEU A 22 -2.38 15.88 -11.21
CA LEU A 22 -3.13 15.53 -10.02
C LEU A 22 -3.76 14.13 -10.11
N ALA A 23 -4.22 13.71 -11.28
CA ALA A 23 -4.78 12.38 -11.50
C ALA A 23 -3.72 11.27 -11.34
N ILE A 24 -2.53 11.49 -11.90
CA ILE A 24 -1.38 10.60 -11.72
C ILE A 24 -0.97 10.56 -10.25
N LEU A 25 -0.88 11.72 -9.61
CA LEU A 25 -0.52 11.82 -8.19
C LEU A 25 -1.55 11.12 -7.28
N ASN A 26 -2.84 11.26 -7.57
CA ASN A 26 -3.93 10.56 -6.87
C ASN A 26 -3.75 9.05 -6.92
N ARG A 27 -3.37 8.53 -8.10
CA ARG A 27 -3.05 7.12 -8.29
C ARG A 27 -1.83 6.76 -7.46
N ILE A 28 -0.72 7.49 -7.54
CA ILE A 28 0.51 7.18 -6.80
C ILE A 28 0.28 7.15 -5.29
N LEU A 29 -0.44 8.13 -4.76
CA LEU A 29 -0.70 8.29 -3.34
C LEU A 29 -1.88 7.44 -2.82
N ASP A 30 -2.59 6.72 -3.70
CA ASP A 30 -3.83 5.97 -3.38
C ASP A 30 -4.81 6.79 -2.52
N SER A 31 -4.96 8.07 -2.82
CA SER A 31 -5.69 9.01 -1.97
C SER A 31 -7.21 8.94 -2.13
N GLY A 32 -7.72 8.18 -3.09
CA GLY A 32 -9.15 8.03 -3.34
C GLY A 32 -9.87 9.32 -3.72
N ALA A 33 -9.17 10.34 -4.23
CA ALA A 33 -9.80 11.59 -4.60
C ALA A 33 -10.69 11.41 -5.85
N GLY A 34 -11.96 11.83 -5.73
CA GLY A 34 -12.90 11.83 -6.86
C GLY A 34 -12.60 12.92 -7.89
N TRP A 35 -13.14 12.78 -9.10
CA TRP A 35 -12.83 13.63 -10.25
C TRP A 35 -13.12 15.12 -10.01
N GLY A 36 -14.20 15.46 -9.31
CA GLY A 36 -14.54 16.86 -9.00
C GLY A 36 -13.50 17.56 -8.11
N ARG A 37 -12.84 16.83 -7.19
CA ARG A 37 -11.78 17.37 -6.34
C ARG A 37 -10.48 17.59 -7.12
N LEU A 38 -10.18 16.71 -8.07
CA LEU A 38 -9.03 16.89 -8.96
C LEU A 38 -9.26 18.08 -9.89
N LEU A 39 -10.47 18.24 -10.41
CA LEU A 39 -10.84 19.36 -11.28
C LEU A 39 -10.77 20.71 -10.53
N SER A 40 -11.22 20.77 -9.27
CA SER A 40 -11.12 22.00 -8.49
C SER A 40 -9.67 22.40 -8.20
N GLY A 41 -8.81 21.42 -7.89
CA GLY A 41 -7.37 21.65 -7.78
C GLY A 41 -6.79 22.16 -9.10
N ALA A 42 -7.08 21.49 -10.21
CA ALA A 42 -6.57 21.88 -11.53
C ALA A 42 -7.04 23.28 -11.99
N ALA A 43 -8.29 23.64 -11.70
CA ALA A 43 -8.82 24.96 -12.00
C ALA A 43 -8.05 26.08 -11.29
N VAL A 44 -7.57 25.85 -10.05
CA VAL A 44 -6.75 26.82 -9.32
C VAL A 44 -5.43 27.09 -10.04
N GLY A 45 -4.77 26.06 -10.56
CA GLY A 45 -3.55 26.22 -11.34
C GLY A 45 -3.79 26.98 -12.65
N GLY A 46 -4.87 26.66 -13.37
CA GLY A 46 -5.31 27.40 -14.56
C GLY A 46 -5.63 28.87 -14.29
N LEU A 47 -6.32 29.17 -13.19
CA LEU A 47 -6.61 30.55 -12.77
C LEU A 47 -5.34 31.32 -12.41
N TRP A 48 -4.39 30.68 -11.72
CA TRP A 48 -3.10 31.30 -11.41
C TRP A 48 -2.30 31.61 -12.67
N ALA A 49 -2.28 30.71 -13.65
CA ALA A 49 -1.63 30.95 -14.92
C ALA A 49 -2.21 32.17 -15.64
N CYS A 50 -3.55 32.30 -15.69
CA CYS A 50 -4.22 33.46 -16.26
C CYS A 50 -3.85 34.76 -15.52
N LEU A 51 -3.85 34.73 -14.19
CA LEU A 51 -3.49 35.89 -13.36
C LEU A 51 -2.06 36.36 -13.65
N VAL A 52 -1.10 35.43 -13.72
CA VAL A 52 0.29 35.73 -14.02
C VAL A 52 0.47 36.25 -15.45
N SER A 53 -0.31 35.75 -16.42
CA SER A 53 -0.28 36.23 -17.81
C SER A 53 -0.82 37.66 -17.97
N VAL A 54 -1.83 38.05 -17.18
CA VAL A 54 -2.44 39.39 -17.25
C VAL A 54 -1.66 40.43 -16.43
N LEU A 55 -0.91 40.00 -15.41
CA LEU A 55 -0.14 40.88 -14.53
C LEU A 55 1.38 40.70 -14.69
N PRO A 56 1.97 41.20 -15.79
CA PRO A 56 3.41 41.06 -16.06
C PRO A 56 4.28 41.81 -15.04
N GLY A 57 3.78 42.87 -14.40
CA GLY A 57 4.51 43.70 -13.43
C GLY A 57 4.62 43.14 -12.01
N MET A 58 4.20 41.90 -11.77
CA MET A 58 4.29 41.27 -10.46
C MET A 58 5.76 41.03 -10.06
N PRO A 59 6.18 41.36 -8.82
CA PRO A 59 7.55 41.13 -8.38
C PRO A 59 7.96 39.66 -8.56
N VAL A 60 9.17 39.42 -9.06
CA VAL A 60 9.66 38.06 -9.38
C VAL A 60 9.59 37.12 -8.18
N TRP A 61 9.92 37.61 -6.98
CA TRP A 61 9.84 36.83 -5.75
C TRP A 61 8.40 36.42 -5.41
N LEU A 62 7.43 37.33 -5.59
CA LEU A 62 6.02 37.07 -5.31
C LEU A 62 5.42 36.09 -6.32
N ARG A 63 5.78 36.23 -7.60
CA ARG A 63 5.42 35.29 -8.65
C ARG A 63 6.00 33.89 -8.36
N GLY A 64 7.26 33.82 -7.97
CA GLY A 64 7.95 32.58 -7.63
C GLY A 64 7.33 31.87 -6.43
N MET A 65 7.17 32.58 -5.31
CA MET A 65 6.57 32.02 -4.10
C MET A 65 5.10 31.62 -4.31
N GLY A 66 4.33 32.45 -5.03
CA GLY A 66 2.94 32.13 -5.37
C GLY A 66 2.83 30.88 -6.21
N THR A 67 3.66 30.73 -7.24
CA THR A 67 3.62 29.57 -8.14
C THR A 67 4.11 28.29 -7.45
N TYR A 68 5.27 28.35 -6.78
CA TYR A 68 5.95 27.16 -6.26
C TYR A 68 5.53 26.77 -4.84
N LEU A 69 4.95 27.66 -4.04
CA LEU A 69 4.49 27.30 -2.69
C LEU A 69 2.98 27.46 -2.55
N GLY A 70 2.45 28.61 -2.96
CA GLY A 70 1.05 28.95 -2.73
C GLY A 70 0.09 28.05 -3.52
N VAL A 71 0.20 28.12 -4.84
CA VAL A 71 -0.72 27.48 -5.78
C VAL A 71 -0.56 25.97 -5.74
N SER A 72 0.67 25.47 -5.81
CA SER A 72 0.96 24.03 -5.69
C SER A 72 0.40 23.43 -4.39
N GLY A 73 0.60 24.11 -3.26
CA GLY A 73 0.03 23.72 -1.98
C GLY A 73 -1.50 23.74 -1.99
N LEU A 74 -2.11 24.79 -2.54
CA LEU A 74 -3.57 24.93 -2.61
C LEU A 74 -4.21 23.88 -3.52
N MET A 75 -3.63 23.61 -4.68
CA MET A 75 -4.09 22.56 -5.62
C MET A 75 -4.12 21.20 -4.92
N VAL A 76 -3.02 20.83 -4.25
CA VAL A 76 -2.90 19.57 -3.50
C VAL A 76 -3.85 19.53 -2.31
N PHE A 77 -4.03 20.65 -1.60
CA PHE A 77 -4.95 20.71 -0.48
C PHE A 77 -6.40 20.48 -0.90
N LEU A 78 -6.85 21.13 -1.98
CA LEU A 78 -8.19 20.94 -2.54
C LEU A 78 -8.40 19.52 -3.09
N ALA A 79 -7.39 19.00 -3.80
CA ALA A 79 -7.43 17.68 -4.39
C ALA A 79 -7.45 16.57 -3.34
N PHE A 80 -6.56 16.60 -2.33
CA PHE A 80 -6.29 15.46 -1.46
C PHE A 80 -6.69 15.63 0.01
N ARG A 81 -6.88 16.88 0.48
CA ARG A 81 -7.19 17.18 1.90
C ARG A 81 -6.27 16.44 2.89
N PRO A 82 -4.94 16.66 2.80
CA PRO A 82 -3.99 15.96 3.66
C PRO A 82 -4.22 16.30 5.14
N ALA A 83 -4.14 15.30 6.01
CA ALA A 83 -4.40 15.43 7.45
C ALA A 83 -3.37 16.27 8.24
N GLY A 84 -2.29 16.72 7.61
CA GLY A 84 -1.27 17.55 8.26
C GLY A 84 -0.16 18.02 7.33
N LEU A 85 0.72 18.89 7.84
CA LEU A 85 1.77 19.56 7.05
C LEU A 85 2.76 18.58 6.40
N LYS A 86 3.10 17.48 7.10
CA LYS A 86 3.96 16.42 6.55
C LYS A 86 3.32 15.72 5.35
N ALA A 87 2.02 15.45 5.43
CA ALA A 87 1.28 14.82 4.33
C ALA A 87 1.10 15.79 3.16
N LEU A 88 0.87 17.08 3.43
CA LEU A 88 0.83 18.12 2.41
C LEU A 88 2.18 18.25 1.69
N ALA A 89 3.28 18.36 2.43
CA ALA A 89 4.63 18.45 1.87
C ALA A 89 4.98 17.21 1.03
N ARG A 90 4.62 16.00 1.50
CA ARG A 90 4.81 14.76 0.74
C ARG A 90 4.06 14.79 -0.59
N ALA A 91 2.82 15.27 -0.59
CA ALA A 91 2.00 15.33 -1.79
C ALA A 91 2.45 16.43 -2.77
N VAL A 92 2.86 17.61 -2.28
CA VAL A 92 3.46 18.67 -3.12
C VAL A 92 4.78 18.20 -3.74
N LEU A 93 5.65 17.54 -2.96
CA LEU A 93 6.88 16.95 -3.50
C LEU A 93 6.58 15.87 -4.54
N GLY A 94 5.59 15.01 -4.28
CA GLY A 94 5.11 14.02 -5.23
C GLY A 94 4.60 14.65 -6.53
N MET A 95 3.86 15.76 -6.44
CA MET A 95 3.40 16.54 -7.59
C MET A 95 4.57 17.01 -8.44
N TYR A 96 5.61 17.58 -7.83
CA TYR A 96 6.80 18.03 -8.57
C TYR A 96 7.57 16.90 -9.23
N LEU A 97 7.67 15.74 -8.58
CA LEU A 97 8.28 14.57 -9.21
C LEU A 97 7.48 14.10 -10.43
N VAL A 98 6.14 14.07 -10.33
CA VAL A 98 5.27 13.75 -11.47
C VAL A 98 5.47 14.76 -12.60
N THR A 99 5.45 16.06 -12.30
CA THR A 99 5.69 17.12 -13.28
C THR A 99 7.08 17.00 -13.92
N ALA A 100 8.13 16.73 -13.14
CA ALA A 100 9.49 16.57 -13.66
C ALA A 100 9.61 15.37 -14.60
N VAL A 101 8.99 14.23 -14.25
CA VAL A 101 8.95 13.03 -15.12
C VAL A 101 8.18 13.32 -16.40
N LEU A 102 6.99 13.93 -16.31
CA LEU A 102 6.19 14.29 -17.48
C LEU A 102 6.94 15.27 -18.38
N SER A 103 7.60 16.28 -17.82
CA SER A 103 8.45 17.21 -18.55
C SER A 103 9.62 16.51 -19.22
N GLY A 104 10.28 15.55 -18.54
CA GLY A 104 11.37 14.76 -19.11
C GLY A 104 10.90 13.86 -20.27
N VAL A 105 9.74 13.23 -20.14
CA VAL A 105 9.12 12.45 -21.22
C VAL A 105 8.77 13.36 -22.39
N MET A 106 8.18 14.52 -22.12
CA MET A 106 7.84 15.50 -23.15
C MET A 106 9.09 16.01 -23.88
N LEU A 107 10.18 16.28 -23.14
CA LEU A 107 11.46 16.69 -23.70
C LEU A 107 12.08 15.58 -24.57
N ALA A 108 12.05 14.33 -24.11
CA ALA A 108 12.54 13.19 -24.87
C ALA A 108 11.76 13.02 -26.18
N ILE A 109 10.43 13.11 -26.12
CA ILE A 109 9.54 13.07 -27.29
C ILE A 109 9.88 14.22 -28.24
N TYR A 110 10.06 15.44 -27.70
CA TYR A 110 10.38 16.63 -28.48
C TYR A 110 11.72 16.48 -29.23
N GLN A 111 12.76 15.98 -28.55
CA GLN A 111 14.11 15.89 -29.12
C GLN A 111 14.32 14.67 -30.02
N HIS A 112 13.69 13.53 -29.71
CA HIS A 112 14.00 12.25 -30.35
C HIS A 112 12.91 11.77 -31.32
N THR A 113 11.81 12.52 -31.47
CA THR A 113 10.70 12.15 -32.35
C THR A 113 10.32 13.31 -33.26
N ARG A 114 9.79 13.01 -34.45
CA ARG A 114 9.19 14.03 -35.34
C ARG A 114 7.99 14.76 -34.72
N ALA A 115 7.50 14.30 -33.57
CA ALA A 115 6.49 14.99 -32.78
C ALA A 115 6.96 16.37 -32.29
N GLY A 116 8.27 16.58 -32.04
CA GLY A 116 8.80 17.89 -31.69
C GLY A 116 8.58 18.95 -32.77
N TYR A 117 8.72 18.57 -34.04
CA TYR A 117 8.43 19.45 -35.19
C TYR A 117 6.95 19.89 -35.23
N TYR A 118 6.02 18.96 -35.01
CA TYR A 118 4.59 19.29 -34.93
C TYR A 118 4.27 20.14 -33.69
N LEU A 119 5.00 19.94 -32.58
CA LEU A 119 4.89 20.72 -31.35
C LEU A 119 5.46 22.16 -31.50
N GLU A 120 6.50 22.34 -32.31
CA GLU A 120 7.09 23.65 -32.59
C GLU A 120 6.21 24.49 -33.53
N LEU A 121 5.60 23.88 -34.56
CA LEU A 121 4.54 24.52 -35.37
C LEU A 121 3.36 24.97 -34.50
N LEU A 122 3.03 24.18 -33.50
CA LEU A 122 2.01 24.40 -32.47
C LEU A 122 2.26 25.66 -31.64
N ILE A 123 3.48 25.82 -31.13
CA ILE A 123 3.88 26.96 -30.27
C ILE A 123 3.95 28.26 -31.09
N ARG A 124 4.29 28.16 -32.38
CA ARG A 124 4.30 29.31 -33.31
C ARG A 124 2.91 29.72 -33.80
N GLY A 125 1.86 28.96 -33.49
CA GLY A 125 0.48 29.29 -33.87
C GLY A 125 0.20 29.14 -35.37
N GLU A 126 1.05 28.45 -36.12
CA GLU A 126 0.77 28.12 -37.51
C GLU A 126 -0.33 27.06 -37.56
N ARG A 127 -1.47 27.38 -38.20
CA ARG A 127 -2.51 26.40 -38.49
C ARG A 127 -1.91 25.34 -39.40
N VAL A 128 -1.59 24.18 -38.85
CA VAL A 128 -1.32 22.99 -39.65
C VAL A 128 -2.62 22.66 -40.37
N MET A 129 -2.70 23.00 -41.66
CA MET A 129 -3.79 22.61 -42.56
C MET A 129 -3.96 21.09 -42.47
N GLY A 130 -4.93 20.61 -41.67
CA GLY A 130 -5.35 19.20 -41.68
C GLY A 130 -5.36 18.42 -40.36
N LEU A 131 -5.03 18.99 -39.19
CA LEU A 131 -5.20 18.28 -37.91
C LEU A 131 -6.56 18.63 -37.26
N PRO A 132 -7.59 17.75 -37.34
CA PRO A 132 -8.91 18.02 -36.78
C PRO A 132 -8.88 18.08 -35.25
N ALA A 133 -9.88 18.75 -34.63
CA ALA A 133 -10.10 18.79 -33.17
C ALA A 133 -9.95 17.42 -32.48
N LEU A 134 -10.29 16.34 -33.19
CA LEU A 134 -10.14 14.96 -32.76
C LEU A 134 -8.68 14.55 -32.50
N ALA A 135 -7.73 15.04 -33.28
CA ALA A 135 -6.31 14.73 -33.08
C ALA A 135 -5.80 15.30 -31.74
N TRP A 136 -6.30 16.47 -31.34
CA TRP A 136 -6.02 17.08 -30.04
C TRP A 136 -6.54 16.23 -28.87
N PHE A 137 -7.78 15.76 -29.00
CA PHE A 137 -8.37 14.86 -28.03
C PHE A 137 -7.58 13.55 -27.91
N LEU A 138 -7.14 12.97 -29.03
CA LEU A 138 -6.39 11.71 -29.06
C LEU A 138 -4.99 11.83 -28.45
N VAL A 139 -4.28 12.95 -28.65
CA VAL A 139 -2.97 13.18 -28.00
C VAL A 139 -3.14 13.37 -26.49
N ALA A 140 -4.13 14.16 -26.05
CA ALA A 140 -4.41 14.34 -24.63
C ALA A 140 -4.85 13.04 -23.96
N ALA A 141 -5.75 12.28 -24.60
CA ALA A 141 -6.24 10.99 -24.12
C ALA A 141 -5.12 9.94 -24.11
N GLY A 142 -4.29 9.89 -25.16
CA GLY A 142 -3.15 8.98 -25.26
C GLY A 142 -2.07 9.27 -24.22
N GLY A 143 -1.76 10.55 -23.98
CA GLY A 143 -0.85 10.97 -22.92
C GLY A 143 -1.36 10.62 -21.52
N ALA A 144 -2.65 10.86 -21.25
CA ALA A 144 -3.28 10.49 -19.99
C ALA A 144 -3.31 8.97 -19.78
N ALA A 145 -3.68 8.19 -20.80
CA ALA A 145 -3.71 6.73 -20.75
C ALA A 145 -2.30 6.13 -20.60
N GLY A 146 -1.31 6.67 -21.30
CA GLY A 146 0.09 6.24 -21.20
C GLY A 146 0.68 6.51 -19.81
N ALA A 147 0.43 7.69 -19.24
CA ALA A 147 0.85 8.00 -17.88
C ALA A 147 0.13 7.13 -16.84
N TYR A 148 -1.17 6.87 -17.01
CA TYR A 148 -1.93 5.96 -16.16
C TYR A 148 -1.38 4.52 -16.22
N GLY A 149 -1.05 4.04 -17.42
CA GLY A 149 -0.46 2.72 -17.64
C GLY A 149 0.93 2.57 -17.02
N LEU A 150 1.81 3.57 -17.19
CA LEU A 150 3.16 3.56 -16.59
C LEU A 150 3.12 3.49 -15.07
N VAL A 151 2.21 4.24 -14.44
CA VAL A 151 2.05 4.24 -12.98
C VAL A 151 1.52 2.90 -12.49
N GLY A 152 0.55 2.31 -13.19
CA GLY A 152 0.03 0.97 -12.87
C GLY A 152 1.12 -0.10 -12.97
N LEU A 153 1.92 -0.06 -14.03
CA LEU A 153 3.02 -1.00 -14.24
C LEU A 153 4.12 -0.84 -13.17
N GLY A 154 4.49 0.40 -12.86
CA GLY A 154 5.45 0.73 -11.80
C GLY A 154 4.99 0.25 -10.43
N LYS A 155 3.70 0.41 -10.10
CA LYS A 155 3.12 -0.13 -8.86
C LYS A 155 3.19 -1.65 -8.81
N ASN A 156 2.84 -2.34 -9.88
CA ASN A 156 2.87 -3.82 -9.90
C ASN A 156 4.30 -4.35 -9.74
N LEU A 157 5.28 -3.74 -10.42
CA LEU A 157 6.69 -4.11 -10.30
C LEU A 157 7.26 -3.79 -8.92
N LEU A 158 6.87 -2.64 -8.35
CA LEU A 158 7.34 -2.22 -7.03
C LEU A 158 6.69 -3.02 -5.91
N GLN A 159 5.39 -3.32 -5.98
CA GLN A 159 4.71 -4.22 -5.04
C GLN A 159 5.27 -5.64 -5.09
N GLY A 160 5.61 -6.14 -6.28
CA GLY A 160 6.31 -7.42 -6.45
C GLY A 160 7.69 -7.45 -5.78
N ARG A 161 8.40 -6.31 -5.73
CA ARG A 161 9.70 -6.19 -5.04
C ARG A 161 9.56 -5.92 -3.54
N ILE A 162 8.57 -5.15 -3.09
CA ILE A 162 8.34 -4.80 -1.68
C ILE A 162 7.70 -5.95 -0.89
N LYS A 163 7.03 -6.91 -1.54
CA LYS A 163 6.60 -8.17 -0.90
C LYS A 163 7.77 -9.10 -0.51
N GLY A 164 9.01 -8.76 -0.87
CA GLY A 164 10.20 -9.52 -0.51
C GLY A 164 10.57 -9.36 0.98
N ARG A 165 10.23 -10.36 1.79
CA ARG A 165 10.75 -10.63 3.15
C ARG A 165 10.52 -9.52 4.17
N ARG A 166 9.29 -9.45 4.69
CA ARG A 166 8.97 -8.60 5.85
C ARG A 166 9.44 -9.29 7.14
N TYR A 167 10.52 -8.77 7.70
CA TYR A 167 10.89 -9.08 9.08
C TYR A 167 10.00 -8.25 10.02
N CYS A 168 9.52 -8.86 11.08
CA CYS A 168 8.70 -8.21 12.08
C CYS A 168 9.10 -8.67 13.49
N ARG A 169 8.74 -7.87 14.49
CA ARG A 169 9.01 -8.21 15.89
C ARG A 169 7.78 -8.90 16.46
N VAL A 170 8.01 -10.03 17.12
CA VAL A 170 6.96 -10.85 17.70
C VAL A 170 7.21 -11.00 19.19
N ARG A 171 6.14 -10.92 19.98
CA ARG A 171 6.12 -11.29 21.39
C ARG A 171 5.20 -12.49 21.57
N LEU A 172 5.69 -13.48 22.29
CA LEU A 172 4.98 -14.71 22.60
C LEU A 172 4.75 -14.79 24.10
N GLY A 173 3.54 -15.16 24.52
CA GLY A 173 3.19 -15.34 25.93
C GLY A 173 2.76 -16.78 26.24
N PHE A 174 3.28 -17.34 27.32
CA PHE A 174 2.90 -18.66 27.81
C PHE A 174 3.03 -18.74 29.34
N LYS A 175 1.95 -19.09 30.05
CA LYS A 175 1.86 -19.24 31.51
C LYS A 175 2.52 -18.09 32.28
N GLY A 176 2.29 -16.85 31.82
CA GLY A 176 2.82 -15.63 32.44
C GLY A 176 4.30 -15.31 32.12
N SER A 177 4.98 -16.16 31.34
CA SER A 177 6.30 -15.87 30.78
C SER A 177 6.17 -15.26 29.39
N GLU A 178 7.10 -14.38 29.02
CA GLU A 178 7.12 -13.71 27.72
C GLU A 178 8.47 -13.88 27.02
N ALA A 179 8.45 -14.01 25.69
CA ALA A 179 9.65 -14.03 24.86
C ALA A 179 9.47 -13.13 23.63
N GLY A 180 10.45 -12.28 23.38
CA GLY A 180 10.50 -11.43 22.18
C GLY A 180 11.49 -11.95 21.15
N LEU A 181 11.07 -12.07 19.89
CA LEU A 181 11.90 -12.60 18.81
C LEU A 181 11.65 -11.87 17.48
N THR A 182 12.51 -12.10 16.50
CA THR A 182 12.33 -11.60 15.14
C THR A 182 11.74 -12.71 14.27
N ALA A 183 10.64 -12.40 13.58
CA ALA A 183 9.98 -13.33 12.67
C ALA A 183 10.06 -12.85 11.22
N LEU A 184 10.04 -13.81 10.30
CA LEU A 184 9.88 -13.58 8.87
C LEU A 184 8.44 -13.92 8.49
N ILE A 185 7.73 -13.00 7.84
CA ILE A 185 6.46 -13.32 7.19
C ILE A 185 6.78 -14.17 5.97
N ASP A 186 6.38 -15.44 6.03
CA ASP A 186 6.68 -16.44 5.01
C ASP A 186 5.42 -16.77 4.23
N THR A 187 5.34 -16.25 3.01
CA THR A 187 4.24 -16.51 2.08
C THR A 187 4.24 -17.95 1.56
N GLY A 188 5.35 -18.69 1.73
CA GLY A 188 5.46 -20.10 1.38
C GLY A 188 5.01 -21.06 2.49
N ASN A 189 4.80 -20.57 3.71
CA ASN A 189 4.33 -21.40 4.81
C ASN A 189 2.82 -21.65 4.71
N CYS A 190 2.46 -22.82 4.22
CA CYS A 190 1.07 -23.28 4.11
C CYS A 190 0.68 -24.28 5.22
N LEU A 191 1.47 -24.39 6.30
CA LEU A 191 1.26 -25.38 7.35
C LEU A 191 -0.08 -25.14 8.05
N LYS A 192 -0.90 -26.18 8.13
CA LYS A 192 -2.21 -26.12 8.81
C LYS A 192 -2.38 -27.33 9.68
N GLU A 193 -3.00 -27.12 10.84
CA GLU A 193 -3.42 -28.22 11.69
C GLU A 193 -4.55 -29.00 10.97
N PRO A 194 -4.45 -30.34 10.85
CA PRO A 194 -5.24 -31.10 9.91
C PRO A 194 -6.74 -31.20 10.25
N VAL A 195 -7.13 -31.00 11.52
CA VAL A 195 -8.53 -31.17 11.95
C VAL A 195 -9.29 -29.85 11.92
N SER A 196 -8.76 -28.82 12.57
CA SER A 196 -9.36 -27.49 12.69
C SER A 196 -8.97 -26.53 11.55
N GLY A 197 -7.96 -26.89 10.75
CA GLY A 197 -7.46 -26.05 9.65
C GLY A 197 -6.76 -24.78 10.12
N ARG A 198 -6.41 -24.68 11.41
CA ARG A 198 -5.78 -23.49 12.00
C ARG A 198 -4.38 -23.30 11.40
N PRO A 199 -3.99 -22.04 11.11
CA PRO A 199 -2.64 -21.73 10.66
C PRO A 199 -1.62 -22.11 11.74
N VAL A 200 -0.44 -22.53 11.31
CA VAL A 200 0.65 -22.96 12.18
C VAL A 200 1.89 -22.13 11.88
N HIS A 201 2.34 -21.38 12.87
CA HIS A 201 3.62 -20.67 12.81
C HIS A 201 4.76 -21.62 13.19
N VAL A 202 5.98 -21.37 12.72
CA VAL A 202 7.13 -22.23 13.03
C VAL A 202 8.18 -21.43 13.77
N VAL A 203 8.65 -21.89 14.92
CA VAL A 203 9.67 -21.22 15.74
C VAL A 203 10.84 -22.15 16.04
N THR A 204 12.05 -21.60 16.08
CA THR A 204 13.24 -22.35 16.50
C THR A 204 13.18 -22.63 18.00
N ALA A 205 13.48 -23.87 18.40
CA ALA A 205 13.45 -24.32 19.79
C ALA A 205 14.33 -23.46 20.72
N SER A 206 15.50 -23.01 20.24
CA SER A 206 16.40 -22.15 21.02
C SER A 206 15.80 -20.79 21.40
N ALA A 207 14.85 -20.28 20.61
CA ALA A 207 14.21 -18.99 20.87
C ALA A 207 13.10 -19.05 21.93
N ILE A 208 12.53 -20.24 22.17
CA ILE A 208 11.42 -20.44 23.12
C ILE A 208 11.79 -21.36 24.30
N ALA A 209 13.06 -21.77 24.41
CA ALA A 209 13.52 -22.67 25.46
C ALA A 209 13.24 -22.16 26.89
N GLY A 210 13.34 -20.84 27.11
CA GLY A 210 13.01 -20.21 28.38
C GLY A 210 11.52 -19.87 28.56
N LEU A 211 10.72 -19.93 27.49
CA LEU A 211 9.30 -19.57 27.51
C LEU A 211 8.42 -20.73 27.99
N CYS A 212 8.75 -21.95 27.58
CA CYS A 212 7.92 -23.15 27.80
C CYS A 212 8.66 -24.21 28.62
N PRO A 213 8.80 -24.05 29.95
CA PRO A 213 9.48 -25.04 30.80
C PRO A 213 8.70 -26.37 30.91
N ARG A 214 7.37 -26.32 30.79
CA ARG A 214 6.48 -27.49 30.72
C ARG A 214 5.31 -27.23 29.78
N VAL A 215 5.11 -28.14 28.83
CA VAL A 215 4.00 -28.08 27.87
C VAL A 215 2.98 -29.14 28.28
N ASP A 216 1.70 -28.74 28.40
CA ASP A 216 0.63 -29.64 28.85
C ASP A 216 0.05 -30.50 27.71
N GLY A 217 0.29 -30.11 26.46
CA GLY A 217 -0.15 -30.83 25.29
C GLY A 217 0.64 -30.46 24.04
N VAL A 218 1.04 -31.47 23.27
CA VAL A 218 1.75 -31.32 21.99
C VAL A 218 0.88 -31.95 20.91
N ILE A 219 0.70 -31.21 19.82
CA ILE A 219 0.04 -31.69 18.60
C ILE A 219 1.13 -31.94 17.57
N TYR A 220 1.07 -33.05 16.84
CA TYR A 220 1.97 -33.28 15.72
C TYR A 220 1.29 -32.85 14.42
N VAL A 221 1.87 -31.86 13.75
CA VAL A 221 1.36 -31.33 12.49
C VAL A 221 2.17 -31.94 11.34
N PRO A 222 1.52 -32.68 10.42
CA PRO A 222 2.18 -33.15 9.21
C PRO A 222 2.65 -31.99 8.35
N TYR A 223 3.89 -32.06 7.87
CA TYR A 223 4.46 -31.08 6.96
C TYR A 223 5.24 -31.76 5.84
N GLN A 224 5.40 -31.02 4.75
CA GLN A 224 6.21 -31.43 3.61
C GLN A 224 7.21 -30.33 3.29
N ALA A 225 8.47 -30.70 3.15
CA ALA A 225 9.57 -29.80 2.79
C ALA A 225 10.49 -30.51 1.80
N VAL A 226 11.33 -29.74 1.10
CA VAL A 226 12.32 -30.32 0.18
C VAL A 226 13.27 -31.24 0.95
N GLY A 227 13.32 -32.50 0.56
CA GLY A 227 14.12 -33.53 1.24
C GLY A 227 13.40 -34.25 2.38
N THR A 228 12.12 -33.97 2.63
CA THR A 228 11.31 -34.66 3.66
C THR A 228 10.13 -35.39 2.99
N SER A 229 10.01 -36.70 3.21
CA SER A 229 8.93 -37.53 2.64
C SER A 229 7.67 -37.54 3.51
N HIS A 230 7.81 -37.66 4.84
CA HIS A 230 6.71 -37.64 5.81
C HIS A 230 7.13 -36.90 7.08
N GLY A 231 7.11 -35.57 7.04
CA GLY A 231 7.52 -34.74 8.17
C GLY A 231 6.41 -34.61 9.21
N LEU A 232 6.77 -34.67 10.50
CA LEU A 232 5.90 -34.27 11.61
C LEU A 232 6.60 -33.20 12.43
N LEU A 233 5.90 -32.09 12.69
CA LEU A 233 6.38 -31.03 13.57
C LEU A 233 5.57 -31.02 14.88
N PRO A 234 6.22 -31.04 16.05
CA PRO A 234 5.53 -30.81 17.30
C PRO A 234 5.09 -29.35 17.38
N ALA A 235 3.82 -29.12 17.70
CA ALA A 235 3.21 -27.82 17.84
C ALA A 235 2.48 -27.68 19.17
N ILE A 236 2.52 -26.48 19.71
CA ILE A 236 1.96 -26.14 21.02
C ILE A 236 1.06 -24.92 20.88
N PHE A 237 0.00 -24.88 21.68
CA PHE A 237 -0.78 -23.67 21.84
C PHE A 237 -0.09 -22.76 22.84
N LEU A 238 0.14 -21.51 22.45
CA LEU A 238 0.55 -20.45 23.37
C LEU A 238 -0.69 -19.75 23.93
N ASP A 239 -0.52 -18.90 24.92
CA ASP A 239 -1.65 -18.12 25.45
C ASP A 239 -2.01 -16.99 24.46
N TRP A 240 -0.98 -16.27 24.00
CA TRP A 240 -1.13 -15.19 23.03
C TRP A 240 0.14 -14.96 22.21
N MET A 241 -0.02 -14.29 21.07
CA MET A 241 1.07 -13.77 20.24
C MET A 241 0.74 -12.34 19.82
N GLU A 242 1.70 -11.43 19.97
CA GLU A 242 1.61 -10.06 19.47
C GLU A 242 2.64 -9.83 18.36
N VAL A 243 2.21 -9.30 17.22
CA VAL A 243 3.07 -9.02 16.08
C VAL A 243 3.04 -7.53 15.76
N GLU A 244 4.22 -6.92 15.71
CA GLU A 244 4.41 -5.53 15.33
C GLU A 244 4.87 -5.45 13.87
N LEU A 245 4.00 -4.92 13.00
CA LEU A 245 4.22 -4.80 11.56
C LEU A 245 3.71 -3.46 11.05
N ASP A 246 4.52 -2.72 10.28
CA ASP A 246 4.16 -1.44 9.67
C ASP A 246 3.53 -0.45 10.66
N TYR A 247 4.09 -0.36 11.88
CA TYR A 247 3.61 0.46 13.01
C TYR A 247 2.23 0.08 13.57
N LYS A 248 1.67 -1.04 13.15
CA LYS A 248 0.46 -1.65 13.72
C LYS A 248 0.83 -2.83 14.60
N ARG A 249 0.01 -3.10 15.62
CA ARG A 249 0.13 -4.28 16.49
C ARG A 249 -1.07 -5.18 16.29
N TYR A 250 -0.81 -6.45 16.01
CA TYR A 250 -1.81 -7.50 15.84
C TYR A 250 -1.68 -8.47 16.99
N ARG A 251 -2.78 -8.78 17.67
CA ARG A 251 -2.79 -9.71 18.81
C ARG A 251 -3.65 -10.91 18.48
N PHE A 252 -3.08 -12.09 18.64
CA PHE A 252 -3.72 -13.37 18.39
C PHE A 252 -3.83 -14.15 19.69
N GLU A 253 -5.05 -14.56 20.02
CA GLU A 253 -5.33 -15.40 21.19
C GLU A 253 -5.19 -16.88 20.83
N ARG A 254 -4.56 -17.64 21.73
CA ARG A 254 -4.29 -19.08 21.60
C ARG A 254 -3.66 -19.52 20.26
N PRO A 255 -2.58 -18.89 19.76
CA PRO A 255 -1.98 -19.24 18.48
C PRO A 255 -1.31 -20.63 18.54
N LEU A 256 -1.29 -21.34 17.41
CA LEU A 256 -0.62 -22.63 17.28
C LEU A 256 0.78 -22.44 16.69
N VAL A 257 1.80 -22.87 17.43
CA VAL A 257 3.20 -22.68 17.06
C VAL A 257 3.93 -24.02 17.05
N ALA A 258 4.37 -24.44 15.87
CA ALA A 258 5.28 -25.55 15.64
C ALA A 258 6.71 -25.21 16.06
N VAL A 259 7.40 -26.18 16.63
CA VAL A 259 8.76 -26.04 17.15
C VAL A 259 9.71 -26.90 16.33
N ILE A 260 10.73 -26.26 15.75
CA ILE A 260 11.80 -26.93 14.99
C ILE A 260 13.13 -26.81 15.74
N ARG A 261 13.97 -27.85 15.67
CA ARG A 261 15.28 -27.84 16.37
C ARG A 261 16.35 -27.14 15.54
N GLU A 262 16.26 -27.28 14.23
CA GLU A 262 17.16 -26.71 13.26
C GLU A 262 17.00 -25.18 13.18
N SER A 263 18.08 -24.48 12.85
CA SER A 263 18.02 -23.03 12.66
C SER A 263 17.25 -22.69 11.38
N LEU A 264 16.18 -21.90 11.53
CA LEU A 264 15.42 -21.36 10.40
C LEU A 264 16.24 -20.38 9.54
N SER A 265 17.23 -19.69 10.14
CA SER A 265 18.08 -18.72 9.44
C SER A 265 19.55 -19.08 9.59
N PRO A 266 20.26 -19.43 8.50
CA PRO A 266 21.71 -19.65 8.55
C PRO A 266 22.47 -18.43 9.09
N SER A 267 21.93 -17.23 8.84
CA SER A 267 22.48 -15.95 9.30
C SER A 267 21.93 -15.45 10.65
N GLY A 268 21.00 -16.19 11.28
CA GLY A 268 20.38 -15.80 12.54
C GLY A 268 19.45 -14.58 12.48
N LYS A 269 19.06 -14.11 11.29
CA LYS A 269 18.25 -12.89 11.11
C LYS A 269 16.82 -12.99 11.65
N TYR A 270 16.29 -14.20 11.75
CA TYR A 270 14.94 -14.49 12.25
C TYR A 270 14.93 -15.86 12.92
N GLN A 271 14.00 -16.03 13.86
CA GLN A 271 13.83 -17.24 14.67
C GLN A 271 12.42 -17.82 14.55
N MET A 272 11.54 -17.19 13.77
CA MET A 272 10.16 -17.64 13.56
C MET A 272 9.69 -17.36 12.13
N LEU A 273 8.87 -18.25 11.58
CA LEU A 273 8.11 -18.08 10.35
C LEU A 273 6.64 -17.83 10.70
N LEU A 274 6.11 -16.69 10.27
CA LEU A 274 4.70 -16.35 10.40
C LEU A 274 3.96 -16.70 9.12
N GLN A 275 2.73 -17.20 9.30
CA GLN A 275 1.85 -17.55 8.20
C GLN A 275 0.91 -16.38 7.91
N GLU A 276 0.92 -15.89 6.66
CA GLU A 276 0.22 -14.67 6.24
C GLU A 276 -1.32 -14.79 6.36
N GLU A 277 -1.88 -15.99 6.24
CA GLU A 277 -3.33 -16.22 6.16
C GLU A 277 -4.10 -15.78 7.42
N GLN A 278 -3.42 -15.57 8.55
CA GLN A 278 -4.06 -15.14 9.80
C GLN A 278 -4.35 -13.63 9.86
N TRP A 279 -3.73 -12.81 9.00
CA TRP A 279 -3.89 -11.35 9.04
C TRP A 279 -5.24 -10.85 8.49
N GLY A 280 -5.93 -11.64 7.65
CA GLY A 280 -7.15 -11.21 6.95
C GLY A 280 -8.48 -11.53 7.64
N LYS A 281 -8.47 -12.25 8.78
CA LYS A 281 -9.71 -12.66 9.47
C LYS A 281 -10.12 -11.72 10.62
N ASP A 282 -9.18 -10.92 11.15
CA ASP A 282 -9.42 -10.04 12.30
C ASP A 282 -9.60 -8.55 11.91
N GLU A 283 -9.45 -8.16 10.64
CA GLU A 283 -9.84 -6.80 10.19
C GLU A 283 -11.35 -6.57 10.36
N ALA A 284 -12.17 -7.63 10.31
CA ALA A 284 -13.61 -7.55 10.53
C ALA A 284 -14.00 -7.30 12.01
N SER A 285 -13.14 -7.62 12.98
CA SER A 285 -13.45 -7.45 14.41
C SER A 285 -12.96 -6.12 15.00
N TYR A 286 -12.08 -5.40 14.29
CA TYR A 286 -11.56 -4.11 14.76
C TYR A 286 -12.45 -2.92 14.39
N ASP A 287 -13.22 -2.98 13.31
CA ASP A 287 -14.16 -1.91 12.94
C ASP A 287 -15.44 -1.92 13.80
N GLU A 288 -15.87 -3.07 14.34
CA GLU A 288 -17.08 -3.16 15.19
C GLU A 288 -16.86 -2.73 16.65
N CYS A 289 -15.62 -2.69 17.16
CA CYS A 289 -15.35 -2.40 18.57
C CYS A 289 -15.17 -0.89 18.90
N SER A 290 -15.49 0.01 17.97
CA SER A 290 -15.46 1.46 18.21
C SER A 290 -16.84 2.14 18.24
N GLN A 291 -17.92 1.38 18.03
CA GLN A 291 -19.29 1.89 18.10
C GLN A 291 -20.21 0.84 18.71
N HIS A 292 -20.27 0.74 20.04
CA HIS A 292 -21.50 0.47 20.79
C HIS A 292 -21.18 0.38 22.29
N THR A 293 -21.30 1.51 22.97
CA THR A 293 -21.59 1.52 24.41
C THR A 293 -22.99 0.95 24.63
N GLY A 294 -23.08 -0.11 25.42
CA GLY A 294 -24.29 -0.53 26.12
C GLY A 294 -25.01 -1.73 25.53
N GLY A 295 -24.83 -2.92 26.15
CA GLY A 295 -25.75 -4.03 25.91
C GLY A 295 -25.21 -5.42 26.25
N LYS A 296 -25.52 -5.87 27.47
CA LYS A 296 -25.73 -7.27 27.90
C LYS A 296 -24.66 -8.33 27.57
N PHE A 297 -24.01 -8.76 28.66
CA PHE A 297 -23.47 -10.10 28.88
C PHE A 297 -24.30 -11.20 28.17
N HIS A 298 -23.66 -11.97 27.29
CA HIS A 298 -24.16 -13.27 26.88
C HIS A 298 -23.10 -14.35 27.14
N ASP A 299 -23.44 -15.13 28.15
CA ASP A 299 -22.86 -16.38 28.61
C ASP A 299 -22.89 -17.45 27.50
N TYR A 300 -21.72 -18.00 27.14
CA TYR A 300 -21.63 -19.20 26.29
C TYR A 300 -21.20 -20.39 27.15
N LYS A 301 -22.24 -20.96 27.78
CA LYS A 301 -22.46 -22.37 28.12
C LYS A 301 -21.31 -23.35 27.89
N SER A 302 -20.86 -23.88 29.03
CA SER A 302 -20.56 -25.28 29.31
C SER A 302 -20.86 -26.28 28.19
N ILE A 303 -19.81 -26.92 27.67
CA ILE A 303 -19.95 -28.22 27.01
C ILE A 303 -19.52 -29.29 28.01
N HIS A 304 -20.52 -29.91 28.62
CA HIS A 304 -20.40 -31.22 29.24
C HIS A 304 -20.09 -32.24 28.15
N SER A 305 -18.87 -32.76 28.10
CA SER A 305 -18.59 -34.00 27.38
C SER A 305 -19.15 -35.17 28.20
N LYS A 306 -20.14 -35.86 27.65
CA LYS A 306 -20.50 -37.22 28.08
C LYS A 306 -19.36 -38.16 27.66
N PRO A 307 -18.96 -39.15 28.49
CA PRO A 307 -17.99 -40.16 28.07
C PRO A 307 -18.56 -41.00 26.92
N LEU A 308 -17.72 -41.30 25.93
CA LEU A 308 -18.06 -42.16 24.80
C LEU A 308 -18.40 -43.58 25.28
N SER A 309 -19.54 -44.11 24.84
CA SER A 309 -19.88 -45.53 25.00
C SER A 309 -19.05 -46.38 24.04
N THR A 310 -18.27 -47.30 24.58
CA THR A 310 -17.58 -48.35 23.82
C THR A 310 -18.55 -49.47 23.49
N GLU A 311 -19.28 -49.35 22.39
CA GLU A 311 -19.95 -50.49 21.76
C GLU A 311 -19.97 -50.27 20.24
N ASN A 312 -19.51 -51.30 19.51
CA ASN A 312 -19.39 -51.43 18.05
C ASN A 312 -18.06 -50.98 17.42
N ARG A 313 -17.06 -51.87 17.56
CA ARG A 313 -16.06 -52.12 16.49
C ARG A 313 -16.72 -52.89 15.34
N PRO A 314 -16.39 -52.58 14.09
CA PRO A 314 -16.12 -53.57 13.07
C PRO A 314 -14.61 -53.78 12.95
N GLN A 315 -14.20 -55.04 12.88
CA GLN A 315 -12.85 -55.45 12.53
C GLN A 315 -12.58 -55.09 11.07
N LEU A 316 -11.48 -54.39 10.80
CA LEU A 316 -10.58 -54.51 9.64
C LEU A 316 -9.45 -53.48 9.75
#